data_AF-A0A4R7SYG5-F1
#
_entry.id   AF-A0A4R7SYG5-F1
#
_cell.length_a   1.000
_cell.length_b   1.000
_cell.length_c   1.000
_cell.angle_alpha   90.00
_cell.angle_beta   90.00
_cell.angle_gamma   90.00
#
_symmetry.space_group_name_H-M   'P 1'
#
loop_
_entity.id
_entity.type
_entity.pdbx_description
1 polymer ?
#
loop_
_entity_poly.entity_id
_entity_poly.type
_entity_poly.pdbx_seq_one_letter_code
_entity_poly.pdbx_strand_id
1 'polypeptide(L)'
;MPTATRGGAALILLGALLAQAPLAGTAAAYQPRDPAYRSTNGNTPAAQPSLAPTAAPTGAPTGTPTAVPTDTPTIPPEPDPTAVDDRPEPAAHSWSELAQQVQQTSPNDLMLRVSTAEQAAQVMRCFKLDEENYCLGLGFVDKMPSGAQISAAVTESPSDDATAGRASSSASGKVGEVGEVGVEQGIATGDQSPAVFVTERAAMPKALRIAAELEEMQTAWDGRDKARSLRLMDASSTANGTPGTTGTPTSPPSAPSTPGAPGTPGAPSTPGTPGTPPRTPEPTRSTPSAPSTPVVSKPLPSSAYIMKGFEVSQEKGYWCGPATFQSIDWADDKQKDTQASWAKDLGSTSSGTGISSMVKQTNLKTKWDIAAGTYIVQNVSGWNSQKFLAVHQKHLGDAAPAPVIEHVQLLKRYFPYLAFNHSGHYQVGRGYDMKNGTIGIFEVFNERRFNSRGNTTNGPKNIPASAMFNATLANSFKNIGL
;
A
#
# COMPACT_ATOMS: atom_id res chain seq x y z
N MET A 1 -18.37 14.79 39.96
CA MET A 1 -19.61 14.58 39.20
C MET A 1 -19.32 13.62 38.05
N PRO A 2 -20.23 12.70 37.73
CA PRO A 2 -19.88 11.30 37.54
C PRO A 2 -19.53 10.89 36.10
N THR A 3 -18.62 9.93 36.05
CA THR A 3 -18.21 9.06 34.95
C THR A 3 -19.40 8.27 34.40
N ALA A 4 -19.63 8.34 33.09
CA ALA A 4 -20.60 7.51 32.39
C ALA A 4 -19.87 6.35 31.68
N THR A 5 -19.81 5.21 32.35
CA THR A 5 -19.68 3.89 31.73
C THR A 5 -20.90 3.61 30.86
N ARG A 6 -20.69 3.29 29.58
CA ARG A 6 -21.68 2.54 28.78
C ARG A 6 -20.99 1.42 28.02
N GLY A 7 -21.08 0.24 28.61
CA GLY A 7 -21.17 -1.00 27.85
C GLY A 7 -22.54 -1.09 27.18
N GLY A 8 -22.56 -1.69 26.00
CA GLY A 8 -23.75 -1.94 25.21
C GLY A 8 -23.40 -2.89 24.08
N ALA A 9 -23.16 -4.15 24.43
CA ALA A 9 -23.05 -5.24 23.49
C ALA A 9 -24.42 -5.46 22.82
N ALA A 10 -24.51 -5.13 21.53
CA ALA A 10 -25.58 -5.62 20.67
C ALA A 10 -25.05 -6.84 19.92
N LEU A 11 -25.33 -8.02 20.47
CA LEU A 11 -25.23 -9.29 19.75
C LEU A 11 -26.30 -9.28 18.64
N ILE A 12 -25.87 -9.19 17.39
CA ILE A 12 -26.69 -9.62 16.25
C ILE A 12 -26.33 -11.07 15.97
N LEU A 13 -27.21 -11.97 16.38
CA LEU A 13 -27.26 -13.36 15.94
C LEU A 13 -27.65 -13.38 14.47
N LEU A 14 -26.68 -13.55 13.57
CA LEU A 14 -26.95 -14.01 12.21
C LEU A 14 -26.60 -15.50 12.10
N GLY A 15 -27.61 -16.27 11.71
CA GLY A 15 -27.56 -17.72 11.60
C GLY A 15 -26.54 -18.22 10.58
N ALA A 16 -25.91 -19.32 10.97
CA ALA A 16 -25.06 -20.15 10.14
C ALA A 16 -25.82 -20.76 8.95
N LEU A 17 -25.16 -20.82 7.80
CA LEU A 17 -24.96 -22.06 7.03
C LEU A 17 -24.01 -21.75 5.86
N LEU A 18 -22.78 -22.28 5.90
CA LEU A 18 -22.11 -22.95 4.77
C LEU A 18 -20.70 -23.43 5.19
N ALA A 19 -20.54 -24.75 5.07
CA ALA A 19 -19.32 -25.51 4.82
C ALA A 19 -18.07 -25.26 5.68
N GLN A 20 -17.87 -26.16 6.63
CA GLN A 20 -16.61 -26.42 7.31
C GLN A 20 -15.57 -26.99 6.33
N ALA A 21 -14.38 -26.39 6.29
CA ALA A 21 -13.14 -27.08 5.96
C ALA A 21 -12.16 -26.82 7.13
N PRO A 22 -11.59 -27.85 7.77
CA PRO A 22 -10.72 -27.66 8.93
C PRO A 22 -9.31 -27.29 8.47
N LEU A 23 -8.94 -26.01 8.60
CA LEU A 23 -7.53 -25.63 8.68
C LEU A 23 -7.08 -25.73 10.15
N ALA A 24 -6.74 -26.95 10.55
CA ALA A 24 -5.90 -27.19 11.72
C ALA A 24 -4.44 -26.92 11.33
N GLY A 25 -3.81 -25.92 11.96
CA GLY A 25 -2.43 -25.54 11.63
C GLY A 25 -1.82 -24.53 12.61
N THR A 26 -1.68 -24.95 13.86
CA THR A 26 -0.65 -24.50 14.83
C THR A 26 -0.50 -23.00 15.13
N ALA A 27 -1.32 -22.50 16.06
CA ALA A 27 -0.93 -21.42 16.97
C ALA A 27 -0.51 -22.06 18.31
N ALA A 28 0.76 -22.44 18.44
CA ALA A 28 1.34 -22.80 19.73
C ALA A 28 1.72 -21.52 20.47
N ALA A 29 1.05 -21.27 21.60
CA ALA A 29 1.39 -20.22 22.54
C ALA A 29 2.82 -20.45 23.08
N TYR A 30 3.72 -19.52 22.79
CA TYR A 30 5.07 -19.51 23.34
C TYR A 30 5.11 -18.52 24.51
N GLN A 31 5.29 -19.04 25.73
CA GLN A 31 5.58 -18.26 26.93
C GLN A 31 7.06 -17.79 26.90
N PRO A 32 7.38 -16.59 27.40
CA PRO A 32 8.77 -16.10 27.41
C PRO A 32 9.58 -16.82 28.48
N ARG A 33 10.79 -17.28 28.11
CA ARG A 33 11.85 -17.65 29.06
C ARG A 33 12.95 -16.59 29.03
N ASP A 34 13.26 -16.06 30.21
CA ASP A 34 14.40 -15.20 30.48
C ASP A 34 15.74 -15.84 30.09
N PRO A 35 16.74 -15.07 29.61
CA PRO A 35 18.06 -15.60 29.34
C PRO A 35 18.93 -15.53 30.61
N ALA A 36 19.12 -16.68 31.25
CA ALA A 36 20.22 -16.89 32.17
C ALA A 36 21.44 -17.45 31.43
N TYR A 37 22.53 -16.73 31.60
CA TYR A 37 23.91 -16.98 31.20
C TYR A 37 24.45 -18.36 31.69
N ARG A 38 25.01 -19.21 30.80
CA ARG A 38 26.30 -19.91 31.03
C ARG A 38 26.76 -20.84 29.89
N SER A 39 28.06 -20.73 29.66
CA SER A 39 29.02 -21.57 28.95
C SER A 39 28.98 -23.07 29.32
N THR A 40 29.15 -23.97 28.33
CA THR A 40 30.38 -24.78 28.08
C THR A 40 30.12 -25.97 27.14
N ASN A 41 31.00 -26.13 26.13
CA ASN A 41 31.49 -27.33 25.43
C ASN A 41 30.76 -28.69 25.53
N GLY A 42 30.62 -29.37 24.38
CA GLY A 42 30.47 -30.84 24.35
C GLY A 42 30.09 -31.44 22.99
N ASN A 43 31.07 -32.05 22.32
CA ASN A 43 30.98 -32.93 21.14
C ASN A 43 29.86 -33.99 21.22
N THR A 44 29.22 -34.38 20.08
CA THR A 44 29.13 -35.75 19.49
C THR A 44 28.11 -35.83 18.29
N PRO A 45 28.13 -36.90 17.44
CA PRO A 45 28.08 -36.77 15.98
C PRO A 45 26.83 -37.33 15.26
N ALA A 46 26.87 -37.18 13.94
CA ALA A 46 25.89 -37.48 12.90
C ALA A 46 25.34 -38.92 12.83
N ALA A 47 24.10 -39.02 12.36
CA ALA A 47 23.56 -40.22 11.70
C ALA A 47 22.71 -39.79 10.49
N GLN A 48 23.12 -40.26 9.31
CA GLN A 48 22.47 -40.04 8.02
C GLN A 48 21.76 -41.35 7.61
N PRO A 49 20.46 -41.35 7.28
CA PRO A 49 19.82 -42.53 6.70
C PRO A 49 20.02 -42.55 5.18
N SER A 50 20.59 -43.65 4.68
CA SER A 50 20.60 -44.04 3.27
C SER A 50 19.29 -44.78 2.95
N LEU A 51 18.63 -44.43 1.84
CA LEU A 51 17.56 -45.22 1.25
C LEU A 51 17.95 -45.64 -0.17
N ALA A 52 17.85 -46.94 -0.43
CA ALA A 52 18.13 -47.62 -1.68
C ALA A 52 16.99 -47.45 -2.71
N PRO A 53 17.27 -47.51 -4.02
CA PRO A 53 16.24 -47.42 -5.06
C PRO A 53 15.63 -48.78 -5.41
N THR A 54 14.30 -48.82 -5.56
CA THR A 54 13.53 -50.01 -5.97
C THR A 54 13.17 -49.96 -7.46
N ALA A 55 13.55 -51.05 -8.14
CA ALA A 55 13.07 -51.67 -9.38
C ALA A 55 12.36 -50.87 -10.49
N ALA A 56 12.91 -51.01 -11.70
CA ALA A 56 12.29 -50.68 -12.99
C ALA A 56 11.20 -51.69 -13.40
N PRO A 57 10.12 -51.27 -14.06
CA PRO A 57 9.23 -52.16 -14.79
C PRO A 57 9.60 -52.22 -16.29
N THR A 58 9.89 -53.42 -16.75
CA THR A 58 9.94 -53.84 -18.17
C THR A 58 8.53 -54.09 -18.68
N GLY A 59 8.15 -53.43 -19.77
CA GLY A 59 6.91 -53.72 -20.50
C GLY A 59 6.96 -53.08 -21.89
N ALA A 60 7.24 -53.88 -22.91
CA ALA A 60 7.19 -53.47 -24.31
C ALA A 60 5.75 -53.59 -24.84
N PRO A 61 5.18 -52.54 -25.46
CA PRO A 61 3.97 -52.69 -26.25
C PRO A 61 4.31 -52.96 -27.73
N THR A 62 3.95 -54.15 -28.19
CA THR A 62 3.86 -54.50 -29.61
C THR A 62 2.52 -54.02 -30.16
N GLY A 63 2.55 -53.09 -31.11
CA GLY A 63 1.37 -52.64 -31.84
C GLY A 63 1.75 -51.71 -32.99
N THR A 64 1.77 -52.24 -34.21
CA THR A 64 1.91 -51.51 -35.47
C THR A 64 0.68 -50.60 -35.68
N PRO A 65 0.84 -49.28 -35.85
CA PRO A 65 -0.27 -48.41 -36.22
C PRO A 65 -0.47 -48.41 -37.73
N THR A 66 -1.71 -48.71 -38.15
CA THR A 66 -2.20 -48.51 -39.51
C THR A 66 -2.30 -47.02 -39.81
N ALA A 67 -1.64 -46.58 -40.88
CA ALA A 67 -1.72 -45.20 -41.36
C ALA A 67 -3.11 -44.93 -41.96
N VAL A 68 -3.85 -43.99 -41.34
CA VAL A 68 -5.02 -43.33 -41.94
C VAL A 68 -4.59 -41.88 -42.22
N PRO A 69 -4.89 -41.31 -43.41
CA PRO A 69 -4.54 -39.93 -43.71
C PRO A 69 -5.38 -39.00 -42.83
N THR A 70 -4.73 -38.19 -42.01
CA THR A 70 -5.39 -37.15 -41.22
C THR A 70 -5.36 -35.86 -42.02
N ASP A 71 -6.54 -35.35 -42.39
CA ASP A 71 -6.69 -33.98 -42.83
C ASP A 71 -6.21 -33.06 -41.71
N THR A 72 -5.06 -32.40 -41.92
CA THR A 72 -4.47 -31.46 -40.98
C THR A 72 -5.45 -30.29 -40.79
N PRO A 73 -6.07 -30.13 -39.60
CA PRO A 73 -6.87 -28.95 -39.33
C PRO A 73 -5.91 -27.75 -39.32
N THR A 74 -6.14 -26.79 -40.21
CA THR A 74 -5.47 -25.49 -40.16
C THR A 74 -5.87 -24.82 -38.84
N ILE A 75 -5.05 -24.96 -37.81
CA ILE A 75 -5.21 -24.22 -36.56
C ILE A 75 -5.02 -22.75 -36.93
N PRO A 76 -6.01 -21.87 -36.67
CA PRO A 76 -5.85 -20.44 -36.91
C PRO A 76 -4.63 -19.94 -36.13
N PRO A 77 -3.84 -19.01 -36.68
CA PRO A 77 -2.64 -18.51 -36.03
C PRO A 77 -2.98 -18.04 -34.61
N GLU A 78 -2.21 -18.55 -33.65
CA GLU A 78 -2.32 -18.16 -32.25
C GLU A 78 -2.16 -16.63 -32.19
N PRO A 79 -3.06 -15.90 -31.50
CA PRO A 79 -2.97 -14.45 -31.43
C PRO A 79 -1.60 -14.05 -30.89
N ASP A 80 -0.98 -13.10 -31.57
CA ASP A 80 0.35 -12.59 -31.21
C ASP A 80 0.34 -12.22 -29.71
N PRO A 81 1.16 -12.88 -28.86
CA PRO A 81 1.20 -12.60 -27.42
C PRO A 81 1.71 -11.18 -27.11
N THR A 82 2.15 -10.42 -28.11
CA THR A 82 2.52 -9.02 -27.99
C THR A 82 1.42 -8.04 -28.40
N ALA A 83 0.28 -8.51 -28.95
CA ALA A 83 -0.86 -7.66 -29.22
C ALA A 83 -1.49 -7.21 -27.89
N VAL A 84 -1.22 -5.96 -27.52
CA VAL A 84 -1.86 -5.31 -26.37
C VAL A 84 -3.37 -5.28 -26.66
N ASP A 85 -4.14 -6.04 -25.89
CA ASP A 85 -5.60 -6.01 -25.98
C ASP A 85 -6.05 -4.64 -25.46
N ASP A 86 -6.31 -3.70 -26.38
CA ASP A 86 -6.81 -2.35 -26.10
C ASP A 86 -8.24 -2.36 -25.51
N ARG A 87 -8.80 -3.54 -25.19
CA ARG A 87 -10.07 -3.63 -24.48
C ARG A 87 -9.94 -2.92 -23.13
N PRO A 88 -10.81 -1.94 -22.84
CA PRO A 88 -10.78 -1.23 -21.57
C PRO A 88 -10.96 -2.24 -20.43
N GLU A 89 -10.07 -2.21 -19.45
CA GLU A 89 -10.19 -3.08 -18.28
C GLU A 89 -11.57 -2.85 -17.62
N PRO A 90 -12.30 -3.94 -17.32
CA PRO A 90 -13.63 -3.83 -16.72
C PRO A 90 -13.49 -3.23 -15.31
N ALA A 91 -14.15 -2.10 -15.08
CA ALA A 91 -14.25 -1.52 -13.75
C ALA A 91 -15.01 -2.46 -12.82
N ALA A 92 -14.45 -2.77 -11.65
CA ALA A 92 -15.18 -3.44 -10.59
C ALA A 92 -16.12 -2.44 -9.90
N HIS A 93 -17.39 -2.80 -9.79
CA HIS A 93 -18.44 -2.00 -9.14
C HIS A 93 -18.86 -2.55 -7.77
N SER A 94 -18.31 -3.70 -7.40
CA SER A 94 -18.47 -4.31 -6.09
C SER A 94 -17.20 -5.00 -5.62
N TRP A 95 -17.08 -5.18 -4.30
CA TRP A 95 -16.00 -5.96 -3.70
C TRP A 95 -15.95 -7.40 -4.25
N SER A 96 -17.11 -8.04 -4.45
CA SER A 96 -17.17 -9.41 -4.99
C SER A 96 -16.59 -9.51 -6.40
N GLU A 97 -16.87 -8.54 -7.26
CA GLU A 97 -16.31 -8.48 -8.61
C GLU A 97 -14.80 -8.26 -8.55
N LEU A 98 -14.32 -7.32 -7.74
CA LEU A 98 -12.89 -7.06 -7.57
C LEU A 98 -12.16 -8.31 -7.03
N ALA A 99 -12.70 -8.96 -6.00
CA ALA A 99 -12.11 -10.17 -5.44
C ALA A 99 -12.04 -11.31 -6.47
N GLN A 100 -13.09 -11.46 -7.30
CA GLN A 100 -13.09 -12.43 -8.40
C GLN A 100 -12.04 -12.08 -9.45
N GLN A 101 -11.92 -10.82 -9.86
CA GLN A 101 -10.89 -10.36 -10.79
C GLN A 101 -9.48 -10.64 -10.25
N VAL A 102 -9.20 -10.35 -8.98
CA VAL A 102 -7.91 -10.65 -8.33
C VAL A 102 -7.59 -12.14 -8.41
N GLN A 103 -8.54 -13.01 -8.04
CA GLN A 103 -8.34 -14.45 -8.08
C GLN A 103 -8.10 -15.00 -9.50
N GLN A 104 -8.85 -14.50 -10.48
CA GLN A 104 -8.78 -14.95 -11.87
C GLN A 104 -7.50 -14.48 -12.57
N THR A 105 -7.06 -13.26 -12.28
CA THR A 105 -5.88 -12.65 -12.91
C THR A 105 -4.57 -12.96 -12.18
N SER A 106 -4.62 -13.57 -10.99
CA SER A 106 -3.40 -13.90 -10.25
C SER A 106 -2.57 -14.95 -11.01
N PRO A 107 -1.30 -14.63 -11.36
CA PRO A 107 -0.47 -15.48 -12.18
C PRO A 107 -0.23 -16.82 -11.49
N ASN A 108 -0.10 -17.88 -12.29
CA ASN A 108 0.35 -19.17 -11.77
C ASN A 108 1.88 -19.16 -11.56
N ASP A 109 2.38 -20.13 -10.80
CA ASP A 109 3.80 -20.16 -10.42
C ASP A 109 4.74 -20.44 -11.60
N LEU A 110 4.24 -20.93 -12.74
CA LEU A 110 5.01 -21.10 -13.97
C LEU A 110 5.18 -19.76 -14.71
N MET A 111 4.12 -18.95 -14.77
CA MET A 111 4.14 -17.60 -15.37
C MET A 111 5.06 -16.64 -14.63
N LEU A 112 5.43 -16.94 -13.38
CA LEU A 112 6.36 -16.13 -12.60
C LEU A 112 7.83 -16.51 -12.80
N ARG A 113 8.13 -17.56 -13.58
CA ARG A 113 9.51 -17.98 -13.93
C ARG A 113 10.03 -17.30 -15.21
N VAL A 114 9.56 -16.10 -15.46
CA VAL A 114 9.84 -15.27 -16.63
C VAL A 114 10.91 -14.23 -16.30
N SER A 115 11.20 -13.31 -17.23
CA SER A 115 12.13 -12.20 -16.94
C SER A 115 11.60 -11.29 -15.82
N THR A 116 12.49 -10.55 -15.14
CA THR A 116 12.10 -9.62 -14.07
C THR A 116 11.08 -8.57 -14.53
N ALA A 117 11.18 -8.10 -15.78
CA ALA A 117 10.24 -7.13 -16.36
C ALA A 117 8.84 -7.75 -16.52
N GLU A 118 8.75 -8.96 -17.09
CA GLU A 118 7.48 -9.67 -17.21
C GLU A 118 6.89 -10.01 -15.83
N GLN A 119 7.74 -10.45 -14.89
CA GLN A 119 7.34 -10.73 -13.52
C GLN A 119 6.77 -9.48 -12.83
N ALA A 120 7.36 -8.31 -13.07
CA ALA A 120 6.87 -7.04 -12.54
C ALA A 120 5.45 -6.73 -13.04
N ALA A 121 5.19 -6.86 -14.34
CA ALA A 121 3.86 -6.66 -14.90
C ALA A 121 2.83 -7.66 -14.36
N GLN A 122 3.24 -8.89 -14.06
CA GLN A 122 2.37 -9.94 -13.51
C GLN A 122 2.09 -9.78 -12.01
N VAL A 123 3.00 -9.16 -11.25
CA VAL A 123 2.85 -8.97 -9.80
C VAL A 123 2.24 -7.61 -9.46
N MET A 124 2.69 -6.54 -10.10
CA MET A 124 2.22 -5.16 -9.86
C MET A 124 1.03 -4.81 -10.75
N ARG A 125 0.02 -5.70 -10.78
CA ARG A 125 -1.16 -5.56 -11.63
C ARG A 125 -2.00 -4.36 -11.20
N CYS A 126 -2.69 -3.77 -12.17
CA CYS A 126 -3.62 -2.68 -11.96
C CYS A 126 -5.06 -3.17 -12.03
N PHE A 127 -5.93 -2.44 -11.35
CA PHE A 127 -7.36 -2.68 -11.28
C PHE A 127 -8.08 -1.34 -11.35
N LYS A 128 -9.26 -1.35 -11.93
CA LYS A 128 -10.16 -0.20 -11.95
C LYS A 128 -11.26 -0.39 -10.92
N LEU A 129 -11.31 0.50 -9.92
CA LEU A 129 -12.24 0.50 -8.80
C LEU A 129 -13.22 1.66 -9.01
N ASP A 130 -14.38 1.38 -9.60
CA ASP A 130 -15.28 2.39 -10.18
C ASP A 130 -14.55 3.33 -11.17
N GLU A 131 -14.26 4.56 -10.74
CA GLU A 131 -13.58 5.60 -11.53
C GLU A 131 -12.09 5.74 -11.19
N GLU A 132 -11.63 5.08 -10.14
CA GLU A 132 -10.26 5.18 -9.66
C GLU A 132 -9.41 4.01 -10.19
N ASN A 133 -8.13 4.26 -10.42
CA ASN A 133 -7.18 3.21 -10.80
C ASN A 133 -6.27 2.90 -9.62
N TYR A 134 -6.06 1.62 -9.33
CA TYR A 134 -5.15 1.17 -8.28
C TYR A 134 -4.21 0.11 -8.83
N CYS A 135 -2.92 0.20 -8.52
CA CYS A 135 -1.95 -0.84 -8.88
C CYS A 135 -1.28 -1.39 -7.62
N LEU A 136 -1.16 -2.71 -7.54
CA LEU A 136 -0.54 -3.40 -6.41
C LEU A 136 0.88 -2.87 -6.15
N GLY A 137 1.17 -2.52 -4.90
CA GLY A 137 2.41 -1.89 -4.44
C GLY A 137 2.52 -0.39 -4.76
N LEU A 138 1.96 0.09 -5.87
CA LEU A 138 2.04 1.52 -6.26
C LEU A 138 0.96 2.38 -5.59
N GLY A 139 -0.22 1.81 -5.32
CA GLY A 139 -1.38 2.53 -4.80
C GLY A 139 -2.30 3.09 -5.88
N PHE A 140 -3.09 4.10 -5.51
CA PHE A 140 -3.96 4.84 -6.43
C PHE A 140 -3.14 5.67 -7.41
N VAL A 141 -3.44 5.55 -8.71
CA VAL A 141 -2.74 6.24 -9.81
C VAL A 141 -3.71 7.05 -10.66
N ASP A 142 -3.28 8.21 -11.16
CA ASP A 142 -4.11 9.05 -12.02
C ASP A 142 -4.39 8.38 -13.38
N LYS A 143 -3.40 7.63 -13.89
CA LYS A 143 -3.49 6.85 -15.12
C LYS A 143 -2.83 5.49 -14.90
N MET A 144 -3.44 4.43 -15.43
CA MET A 144 -2.83 3.10 -15.42
C MET A 144 -1.48 3.12 -16.15
N PRO A 145 -0.37 2.76 -15.48
CA PRO A 145 0.92 2.66 -16.11
C PRO A 145 0.94 1.50 -17.11
N SER A 146 1.69 1.64 -18.21
CA SER A 146 1.95 0.53 -19.11
C SER A 146 2.86 -0.50 -18.46
N GLY A 147 2.87 -1.75 -18.97
CA GLY A 147 3.80 -2.79 -18.51
C GLY A 147 5.27 -2.35 -18.60
N ALA A 148 5.62 -1.52 -19.58
CA ALA A 148 6.96 -0.94 -19.70
C ALA A 148 7.28 0.07 -18.59
N GLN A 149 6.31 0.89 -18.18
CA GLN A 149 6.47 1.83 -17.06
C GLN A 149 6.60 1.09 -15.72
N ILE A 150 5.83 0.02 -15.51
CA ILE A 150 5.95 -0.85 -14.32
C ILE A 150 7.33 -1.52 -14.31
N SER A 151 7.75 -2.09 -15.44
CA SER A 151 9.06 -2.73 -15.58
C SER A 151 10.19 -1.75 -15.31
N ALA A 152 10.09 -0.53 -15.86
CA ALA A 152 11.06 0.54 -15.61
C ALA A 152 11.15 0.88 -14.12
N ALA A 153 10.03 1.01 -13.41
CA ALA A 153 10.06 1.26 -11.96
C ALA A 153 10.81 0.17 -11.18
N VAL A 154 10.69 -1.09 -11.62
CA VAL A 154 11.41 -2.23 -11.03
C VAL A 154 12.88 -2.25 -11.40
N THR A 155 13.25 -1.95 -12.65
CA THR A 155 14.65 -1.98 -13.12
C THR A 155 15.45 -0.74 -12.75
N GLU A 156 14.79 0.42 -12.69
CA GLU A 156 15.38 1.72 -12.30
C GLU A 156 15.38 1.93 -10.80
N SER A 157 14.72 1.04 -10.03
CA SER A 157 14.90 0.99 -8.59
C SER A 157 16.41 0.97 -8.36
N PRO A 158 16.98 2.01 -7.71
CA PRO A 158 18.38 2.01 -7.38
C PRO A 158 18.64 0.65 -6.78
N SER A 159 19.49 -0.15 -7.41
CA SER A 159 19.83 -1.42 -6.83
C SER A 159 20.37 -1.05 -5.47
N ASP A 160 19.56 -1.29 -4.43
CA ASP A 160 20.06 -1.45 -3.07
C ASP A 160 21.04 -2.57 -3.28
N ASP A 161 22.30 -2.20 -3.50
CA ASP A 161 23.38 -3.10 -3.81
C ASP A 161 23.73 -3.79 -2.49
N ALA A 162 22.71 -4.36 -1.85
CA ALA A 162 22.66 -5.24 -0.71
C ALA A 162 23.20 -6.63 -1.07
N THR A 163 23.84 -6.77 -2.24
CA THR A 163 24.91 -7.76 -2.41
C THR A 163 26.29 -7.25 -1.98
N ALA A 164 26.42 -5.99 -1.56
CA ALA A 164 27.53 -5.51 -0.75
C ALA A 164 27.48 -6.16 0.64
N GLY A 165 28.12 -7.34 0.78
CA GLY A 165 28.67 -7.72 2.07
C GLY A 165 28.53 -9.15 2.57
N ARG A 166 28.34 -10.17 1.71
CA ARG A 166 28.89 -11.52 2.07
C ARG A 166 30.43 -11.56 1.95
N ALA A 167 31.06 -10.43 1.63
CA ALA A 167 32.48 -10.18 1.89
C ALA A 167 32.74 -9.90 3.38
N SER A 168 32.27 -10.79 4.25
CA SER A 168 32.85 -10.94 5.59
C SER A 168 34.12 -11.77 5.43
N SER A 169 35.26 -11.22 5.89
CA SER A 169 36.48 -11.93 6.29
C SER A 169 37.39 -12.55 5.22
N SER A 170 38.04 -11.74 4.36
CA SER A 170 39.35 -12.13 3.79
C SER A 170 40.32 -10.99 3.51
N ALA A 171 40.32 -9.93 4.34
CA ALA A 171 41.37 -8.93 4.31
C ALA A 171 42.48 -9.27 5.31
N SER A 172 43.28 -10.28 4.97
CA SER A 172 44.64 -10.43 5.50
C SER A 172 45.61 -10.09 4.37
N GLY A 173 46.17 -8.87 4.43
CA GLY A 173 47.33 -8.46 3.64
C GLY A 173 47.01 -7.78 2.32
N LYS A 174 47.28 -6.47 2.23
CA LYS A 174 48.56 -5.89 1.82
C LYS A 174 48.41 -4.37 1.80
N VAL A 175 49.24 -3.69 2.59
CA VAL A 175 49.32 -2.22 2.62
C VAL A 175 50.02 -1.78 1.33
N GLY A 176 49.30 -1.09 0.46
CA GLY A 176 49.86 -0.62 -0.80
C GLY A 176 48.90 0.32 -1.54
N GLU A 177 49.19 1.61 -1.40
CA GLU A 177 48.98 2.63 -2.43
C GLU A 177 47.62 3.36 -2.52
N VAL A 178 47.75 4.66 -2.77
CA VAL A 178 46.87 5.75 -2.35
C VAL A 178 46.08 6.23 -3.56
N GLY A 179 44.76 6.12 -3.50
CA GLY A 179 43.87 6.61 -4.54
C GLY A 179 42.45 6.09 -4.42
N GLU A 180 41.97 5.85 -3.19
CA GLU A 180 40.63 5.34 -2.96
C GLU A 180 39.64 6.50 -3.13
N VAL A 181 39.11 6.62 -4.34
CA VAL A 181 37.92 7.44 -4.61
C VAL A 181 36.80 6.81 -3.80
N GLY A 182 36.56 7.34 -2.60
CA GLY A 182 35.65 6.75 -1.63
C GLY A 182 34.26 6.63 -2.25
N VAL A 183 33.90 5.42 -2.68
CA VAL A 183 32.58 5.10 -3.18
C VAL A 183 31.60 5.41 -2.05
N GLU A 184 30.65 6.29 -2.32
CA GLU A 184 29.60 6.67 -1.37
C GLU A 184 28.83 5.40 -1.02
N GLN A 185 29.08 4.80 0.15
CA GLN A 185 28.37 3.61 0.60
C GLN A 185 26.95 4.02 0.98
N GLY A 186 26.00 3.81 0.08
CA GLY A 186 24.58 3.96 0.36
C GLY A 186 24.16 2.96 1.44
N ILE A 187 23.57 3.45 2.52
CA ILE A 187 23.02 2.59 3.57
C ILE A 187 21.54 2.37 3.25
N ALA A 188 21.13 1.11 3.13
CA ALA A 188 19.73 0.76 3.02
C ALA A 188 19.02 1.17 4.32
N THR A 189 17.98 2.01 4.23
CA THR A 189 17.31 2.57 5.41
C THR A 189 16.09 1.78 5.87
N GLY A 190 15.58 0.89 5.00
CA GLY A 190 14.53 -0.08 5.35
C GLY A 190 13.19 0.12 4.67
N ASP A 191 13.11 0.85 3.57
CA ASP A 191 11.98 0.74 2.66
C ASP A 191 12.15 -0.50 1.77
N GLN A 192 11.04 -1.15 1.44
CA GLN A 192 11.06 -2.17 0.40
C GLN A 192 11.04 -1.46 -0.96
N SER A 193 11.94 -1.83 -1.88
CA SER A 193 11.91 -1.35 -3.27
C SER A 193 10.94 -2.16 -4.14
N PRO A 194 10.48 -1.63 -5.29
CA PRO A 194 9.63 -2.36 -6.24
C PRO A 194 10.21 -3.71 -6.66
N ALA A 195 11.52 -3.81 -6.89
CA ALA A 195 12.18 -5.06 -7.23
C ALA A 195 12.08 -6.11 -6.12
N VAL A 196 12.28 -5.69 -4.87
CA VAL A 196 12.11 -6.57 -3.70
C VAL A 196 10.65 -6.97 -3.54
N PHE A 197 9.71 -6.02 -3.67
CA PHE A 197 8.27 -6.31 -3.63
C PHE A 197 7.87 -7.38 -4.66
N VAL A 198 8.31 -7.22 -5.91
CA VAL A 198 8.03 -8.18 -6.98
C VAL A 198 8.64 -9.54 -6.67
N THR A 199 9.90 -9.57 -6.22
CA THR A 199 10.60 -10.80 -5.87
C THR A 199 9.90 -11.55 -4.73
N GLU A 200 9.54 -10.86 -3.65
CA GLU A 200 8.87 -11.47 -2.49
C GLU A 200 7.48 -12.02 -2.87
N ARG A 201 6.68 -11.23 -3.58
CA ARG A 201 5.34 -11.66 -4.04
C ARG A 201 5.40 -12.81 -5.03
N ALA A 202 6.38 -12.82 -5.93
CA ALA A 202 6.56 -13.91 -6.89
C ALA A 202 7.03 -15.21 -6.22
N ALA A 203 7.79 -15.12 -5.12
CA ALA A 203 8.23 -16.27 -4.35
C ALA A 203 7.11 -16.89 -3.49
N MET A 204 5.99 -16.20 -3.27
CA MET A 204 4.87 -16.74 -2.51
C MET A 204 4.16 -17.86 -3.29
N PRO A 205 3.71 -18.94 -2.61
CA PRO A 205 2.72 -19.85 -3.19
C PRO A 205 1.47 -19.09 -3.65
N LYS A 206 0.87 -19.49 -4.79
CA LYS A 206 -0.31 -18.80 -5.37
C LYS A 206 -1.40 -18.46 -4.36
N ALA A 207 -1.76 -19.38 -3.46
CA ALA A 207 -2.80 -19.14 -2.46
C ALA A 207 -2.44 -18.00 -1.47
N LEU A 208 -1.19 -17.95 -1.01
CA LEU A 208 -0.70 -16.89 -0.12
C LEU A 208 -0.57 -15.56 -0.86
N ARG A 209 -0.12 -15.58 -2.12
CA ARG A 209 -0.09 -14.40 -2.98
C ARG A 209 -1.49 -13.79 -3.15
N ILE A 210 -2.47 -14.61 -3.53
CA ILE A 210 -3.88 -14.16 -3.68
C ILE A 210 -4.40 -13.58 -2.37
N ALA A 211 -4.17 -14.23 -1.23
CA ALA A 211 -4.61 -13.71 0.06
C ALA A 211 -4.03 -12.32 0.34
N ALA A 212 -2.72 -12.15 0.14
CA ALA A 212 -2.07 -10.87 0.37
C ALA A 212 -2.41 -9.80 -0.70
N GLU A 213 -2.79 -10.19 -1.93
CA GLU A 213 -3.35 -9.29 -2.96
C GLU A 213 -4.76 -8.83 -2.57
N LEU A 214 -5.61 -9.74 -2.09
CA LEU A 214 -6.96 -9.43 -1.62
C LEU A 214 -6.95 -8.52 -0.39
N GLU A 215 -6.05 -8.73 0.57
CA GLU A 215 -5.92 -7.84 1.74
C GLU A 215 -5.56 -6.39 1.33
N GLU A 216 -4.65 -6.24 0.37
CA GLU A 216 -4.29 -4.93 -0.19
C GLU A 216 -5.46 -4.31 -0.96
N MET A 217 -6.16 -5.10 -1.78
CA MET A 217 -7.33 -4.65 -2.53
C MET A 217 -8.52 -4.29 -1.65
N GLN A 218 -8.72 -4.94 -0.52
CA GLN A 218 -9.77 -4.57 0.44
C GLN A 218 -9.50 -3.16 0.97
N THR A 219 -8.25 -2.88 1.35
CA THR A 219 -7.85 -1.55 1.83
C THR A 219 -8.02 -0.48 0.74
N ALA A 220 -7.65 -0.80 -0.49
CA ALA A 220 -7.90 0.07 -1.65
C ALA A 220 -9.40 0.31 -1.86
N TRP A 221 -10.20 -0.76 -1.85
CA TRP A 221 -11.65 -0.68 -2.03
C TRP A 221 -12.29 0.26 -1.01
N ASP A 222 -11.96 0.09 0.27
CA ASP A 222 -12.52 0.91 1.36
C ASP A 222 -12.05 2.37 1.31
N GLY A 223 -10.91 2.63 0.67
CA GLY A 223 -10.32 3.97 0.52
C GLY A 223 -10.67 4.72 -0.77
N ARG A 224 -11.48 4.15 -1.67
CA ARG A 224 -11.73 4.72 -3.02
C ARG A 224 -12.33 6.13 -3.01
N ASP A 225 -13.23 6.43 -2.09
CA ASP A 225 -13.84 7.76 -1.99
C ASP A 225 -12.83 8.83 -1.55
N LYS A 226 -11.83 8.44 -0.76
CA LYS A 226 -10.72 9.32 -0.37
C LYS A 226 -9.80 9.60 -1.56
N ALA A 227 -9.44 8.58 -2.33
CA ALA A 227 -8.67 8.74 -3.56
C ALA A 227 -9.38 9.69 -4.55
N ARG A 228 -10.69 9.49 -4.75
CA ARG A 228 -11.53 10.40 -5.53
C ARG A 228 -11.47 11.84 -5.00
N SER A 229 -11.58 12.03 -3.69
CA SER A 229 -11.49 13.37 -3.08
C SER A 229 -10.15 14.07 -3.33
N LEU A 230 -9.04 13.32 -3.31
CA LEU A 230 -7.70 13.84 -3.60
C LEU A 230 -7.53 14.18 -5.08
N ARG A 231 -8.02 13.33 -5.99
CA ARG A 231 -8.02 13.57 -7.43
C ARG A 231 -8.79 14.84 -7.80
N LEU A 232 -9.96 15.05 -7.18
CA LEU A 232 -10.81 16.21 -7.42
C LEU A 232 -10.34 17.50 -6.75
N MET A 233 -9.32 17.46 -5.88
CA MET A 233 -8.80 18.65 -5.20
C MET A 233 -8.30 19.71 -6.21
N ASP A 234 -7.71 19.28 -7.33
CA ASP A 234 -7.15 20.16 -8.36
C ASP A 234 -8.20 21.03 -9.07
N ALA A 235 -9.44 20.56 -9.13
CA ALA A 235 -10.54 21.27 -9.78
C ALA A 235 -11.01 22.51 -8.99
N SER A 236 -10.65 22.60 -7.71
CA SER A 236 -11.11 23.66 -6.81
C SER A 236 -10.09 24.79 -6.61
N SER A 237 -8.79 24.50 -6.70
CA SER A 237 -7.71 25.48 -6.46
C SER A 237 -7.47 26.44 -7.62
N THR A 238 -7.86 26.09 -8.85
CA THR A 238 -7.79 26.99 -10.02
C THR A 238 -8.90 28.04 -10.05
N ALA A 239 -9.95 27.89 -9.23
CA ALA A 239 -11.08 28.83 -9.21
C ALA A 239 -10.87 30.07 -8.32
N ASN A 240 -9.89 30.07 -7.40
CA ASN A 240 -9.67 31.18 -6.44
C ASN A 240 -8.43 32.04 -6.73
N GLY A 241 -7.89 31.97 -7.95
CA GLY A 241 -6.61 32.58 -8.32
C GLY A 241 -6.64 33.86 -9.16
N THR A 242 -7.78 34.57 -9.29
CA THR A 242 -7.81 35.87 -10.00
C THR A 242 -8.21 37.00 -9.03
N PRO A 243 -7.28 37.88 -8.62
CA PRO A 243 -7.62 39.17 -8.03
C PRO A 243 -8.43 39.99 -9.02
N GLY A 244 -9.65 40.37 -8.63
CA GLY A 244 -10.66 40.92 -9.52
C GLY A 244 -10.26 42.20 -10.24
N THR A 245 -10.55 42.23 -11.54
CA THR A 245 -11.09 43.44 -12.17
C THR A 245 -12.57 43.55 -11.78
N THR A 246 -12.89 44.62 -11.05
CA THR A 246 -14.24 45.04 -10.67
C THR A 246 -15.15 45.15 -11.89
N GLY A 247 -16.00 44.14 -12.09
CA GLY A 247 -17.14 44.14 -13.00
C GLY A 247 -18.44 44.12 -12.22
N THR A 248 -19.26 45.13 -12.46
CA THR A 248 -20.58 45.42 -11.90
C THR A 248 -21.54 44.21 -11.92
N PRO A 249 -22.36 43.99 -10.88
CA PRO A 249 -23.28 42.85 -10.83
C PRO A 249 -24.48 43.04 -11.75
N THR A 250 -24.64 42.15 -12.72
CA THR A 250 -25.88 41.99 -13.50
C THR A 250 -26.72 40.86 -12.90
N SER A 251 -28.03 41.10 -12.87
CA SER A 251 -29.12 40.42 -12.16
C SER A 251 -29.12 38.89 -12.10
N PRO A 252 -29.74 38.30 -11.05
CA PRO A 252 -29.83 36.85 -10.84
C PRO A 252 -30.71 36.14 -11.88
N PRO A 253 -30.40 34.88 -12.25
CA PRO A 253 -31.24 34.07 -13.12
C PRO A 253 -32.48 33.55 -12.38
N SER A 254 -33.61 33.54 -13.10
CA SER A 254 -34.91 33.03 -12.65
C SER A 254 -34.87 31.55 -12.27
N ALA A 255 -35.61 31.23 -11.20
CA ALA A 255 -35.77 29.87 -10.66
C ALA A 255 -36.43 28.90 -11.67
N PRO A 256 -36.01 27.63 -11.71
CA PRO A 256 -36.70 26.58 -12.47
C PRO A 256 -38.06 26.24 -11.85
N SER A 257 -39.07 26.09 -12.70
CA SER A 257 -40.43 25.69 -12.34
C SER A 257 -40.51 24.23 -11.87
N THR A 258 -41.25 24.02 -10.79
CA THR A 258 -41.58 22.72 -10.18
C THR A 258 -42.46 21.87 -11.10
N PRO A 259 -42.10 20.61 -11.42
CA PRO A 259 -42.99 19.69 -12.13
C PRO A 259 -44.17 19.25 -11.25
N GLY A 260 -45.38 19.31 -11.80
CA GLY A 260 -46.64 18.97 -11.13
C GLY A 260 -46.78 17.48 -10.81
N ALA A 261 -47.47 17.19 -9.70
CA ALA A 261 -47.78 15.85 -9.23
C ALA A 261 -48.78 15.13 -10.19
N PRO A 262 -48.49 13.89 -10.63
CA PRO A 262 -49.47 13.06 -11.32
C PRO A 262 -50.56 12.56 -10.37
N GLY A 263 -51.82 12.66 -10.80
CA GLY A 263 -53.00 12.33 -10.02
C GLY A 263 -53.18 10.83 -9.74
N THR A 264 -53.89 10.56 -8.65
CA THR A 264 -54.26 9.24 -8.13
C THR A 264 -55.46 8.66 -8.90
N PRO A 265 -55.34 7.48 -9.55
CA PRO A 265 -56.51 6.74 -10.04
C PRO A 265 -57.04 5.76 -8.99
N GLY A 266 -58.36 5.73 -8.88
CA GLY A 266 -59.12 5.01 -7.85
C GLY A 266 -59.08 3.48 -7.94
N ALA A 267 -59.41 2.86 -6.80
CA ALA A 267 -59.54 1.42 -6.62
C ALA A 267 -60.84 0.87 -7.23
N PRO A 268 -60.77 -0.33 -7.84
CA PRO A 268 -61.90 -1.24 -7.91
C PRO A 268 -61.67 -2.48 -7.03
N SER A 269 -62.67 -2.78 -6.20
CA SER A 269 -62.83 -3.98 -5.38
C SER A 269 -63.33 -5.18 -6.18
N THR A 270 -62.80 -6.40 -5.96
CA THR A 270 -63.55 -7.71 -5.83
C THR A 270 -62.60 -8.92 -5.69
N PRO A 271 -63.07 -10.14 -5.27
CA PRO A 271 -62.37 -10.99 -4.31
C PRO A 271 -61.94 -12.39 -4.83
N GLY A 272 -61.03 -13.03 -4.08
CA GLY A 272 -61.02 -14.48 -3.82
C GLY A 272 -60.00 -15.38 -4.52
N THR A 273 -59.18 -16.07 -3.69
CA THR A 273 -58.56 -17.41 -3.86
C THR A 273 -57.33 -17.57 -4.80
N PRO A 274 -56.53 -18.67 -4.72
CA PRO A 274 -55.69 -19.17 -3.60
C PRO A 274 -54.20 -19.40 -4.01
N GLY A 275 -53.29 -19.35 -3.02
CA GLY A 275 -51.98 -20.03 -3.01
C GLY A 275 -50.89 -19.55 -3.99
N THR A 276 -49.92 -18.78 -3.50
CA THR A 276 -48.73 -18.35 -4.28
C THR A 276 -47.44 -18.80 -3.57
N PRO A 277 -46.38 -19.25 -4.31
CA PRO A 277 -45.13 -19.77 -3.74
C PRO A 277 -44.30 -18.69 -3.01
N PRO A 278 -43.26 -19.07 -2.25
CA PRO A 278 -42.43 -18.14 -1.50
C PRO A 278 -41.73 -17.17 -2.46
N ARG A 279 -41.98 -15.86 -2.28
CA ARG A 279 -41.29 -14.79 -3.02
C ARG A 279 -39.84 -14.71 -2.57
N THR A 280 -38.93 -14.82 -3.53
CA THR A 280 -37.54 -14.35 -3.41
C THR A 280 -37.55 -12.85 -3.09
N PRO A 281 -36.80 -12.38 -2.07
CA PRO A 281 -36.76 -10.96 -1.74
C PRO A 281 -36.11 -10.16 -2.89
N GLU A 282 -36.84 -9.16 -3.36
CA GLU A 282 -36.40 -8.19 -4.36
C GLU A 282 -35.24 -7.34 -3.77
N PRO A 283 -34.12 -7.15 -4.50
CA PRO A 283 -32.99 -6.38 -4.02
C PRO A 283 -33.44 -4.95 -3.71
N THR A 284 -33.32 -4.57 -2.44
CA THR A 284 -33.76 -3.25 -1.95
C THR A 284 -32.86 -2.19 -2.56
N ARG A 285 -33.39 -1.43 -3.53
CA ARG A 285 -32.75 -0.25 -4.10
C ARG A 285 -32.48 0.73 -2.97
N SER A 286 -31.21 0.99 -2.69
CA SER A 286 -30.74 1.94 -1.68
C SER A 286 -31.43 3.29 -1.90
N THR A 287 -32.23 3.70 -0.92
CA THR A 287 -32.89 5.01 -0.93
C THR A 287 -31.80 6.08 -0.86
N PRO A 288 -31.78 7.08 -1.77
CA PRO A 288 -30.81 8.17 -1.71
C PRO A 288 -30.89 8.85 -0.35
N SER A 289 -29.77 8.91 0.38
CA SER A 289 -29.70 9.64 1.64
C SER A 289 -30.11 11.09 1.42
N ALA A 290 -30.95 11.61 2.32
CA ALA A 290 -31.39 13.01 2.28
C ALA A 290 -30.16 13.94 2.25
N PRO A 291 -30.21 15.06 1.49
CA PRO A 291 -29.10 15.99 1.40
C PRO A 291 -28.76 16.53 2.79
N SER A 292 -27.55 16.20 3.25
CA SER A 292 -27.00 16.72 4.50
C SER A 292 -26.89 18.25 4.43
N THR A 293 -27.35 18.93 5.48
CA THR A 293 -27.18 20.38 5.64
C THR A 293 -25.71 20.75 5.46
N PRO A 294 -25.40 21.81 4.67
CA PRO A 294 -24.01 22.20 4.41
C PRO A 294 -23.33 22.58 5.72
N VAL A 295 -22.34 21.77 6.12
CA VAL A 295 -21.49 22.06 7.27
C VAL A 295 -20.65 23.27 6.92
N VAL A 296 -20.74 24.33 7.72
CA VAL A 296 -19.88 25.52 7.59
C VAL A 296 -18.43 25.07 7.76
N SER A 297 -17.67 25.03 6.66
CA SER A 297 -16.28 24.62 6.66
C SER A 297 -15.44 25.64 7.44
N LYS A 298 -14.96 25.25 8.62
CA LYS A 298 -14.01 26.06 9.39
C LYS A 298 -12.74 26.25 8.54
N PRO A 299 -12.19 27.48 8.44
CA PRO A 299 -10.95 27.70 7.70
C PRO A 299 -9.80 26.89 8.34
N LEU A 300 -9.01 26.22 7.51
CA LEU A 300 -7.83 25.48 7.92
C LEU A 300 -6.76 26.44 8.46
N PRO A 301 -6.02 26.08 9.51
CA PRO A 301 -4.96 26.93 10.04
C PRO A 301 -3.82 27.08 9.01
N SER A 302 -3.06 28.18 9.10
CA SER A 302 -1.91 28.43 8.23
C SER A 302 -0.70 27.55 8.56
N SER A 303 -0.66 26.97 9.75
CA SER A 303 0.30 25.95 10.15
C SER A 303 -0.33 25.06 11.22
N ALA A 304 0.03 23.78 11.21
CA ALA A 304 -0.38 22.81 12.22
C ALA A 304 0.71 21.77 12.40
N TYR A 305 0.92 21.32 13.64
CA TYR A 305 1.87 20.27 13.97
C TYR A 305 1.27 19.37 15.05
N ILE A 306 1.30 18.07 14.80
CA ILE A 306 0.79 17.04 15.70
C ILE A 306 1.94 16.19 16.26
N MET A 307 1.60 15.21 17.11
CA MET A 307 2.51 14.18 17.62
C MET A 307 3.72 14.68 18.43
N LYS A 308 3.62 15.83 19.10
CA LYS A 308 4.72 16.35 19.93
C LYS A 308 5.18 15.33 20.99
N GLY A 309 6.46 14.97 20.98
CA GLY A 309 7.07 14.06 21.96
C GLY A 309 6.96 12.58 21.61
N PHE A 310 6.56 12.25 20.38
CA PHE A 310 6.48 10.88 19.85
C PHE A 310 7.50 10.61 18.75
N GLU A 311 8.51 11.47 18.60
CA GLU A 311 9.65 11.19 17.73
C GLU A 311 10.47 10.00 18.24
N VAL A 312 10.85 9.09 17.34
CA VAL A 312 11.71 7.95 17.66
C VAL A 312 12.88 7.88 16.69
N SER A 313 13.87 7.05 17.01
CA SER A 313 15.00 6.78 16.10
C SER A 313 15.04 5.30 15.78
N GLN A 314 15.26 4.95 14.52
CA GLN A 314 15.28 3.56 14.11
C GLN A 314 16.40 2.78 14.81
N GLU A 315 16.09 1.56 15.23
CA GLU A 315 16.98 0.71 16.01
C GLU A 315 17.96 -0.07 15.13
N LYS A 316 17.55 -0.40 13.91
CA LYS A 316 18.36 -1.10 12.89
C LYS A 316 18.44 -0.29 11.62
N GLY A 317 19.50 -0.52 10.83
CA GLY A 317 19.74 0.21 9.58
C GLY A 317 18.58 0.11 8.60
N TYR A 318 17.86 -1.02 8.59
CA TYR A 318 16.75 -1.32 7.69
C TYR A 318 15.36 -1.22 8.36
N TRP A 319 15.21 -0.44 9.44
CA TRP A 319 13.97 -0.34 10.24
C TRP A 319 13.30 1.04 10.19
N CYS A 320 13.43 1.80 9.10
CA CYS A 320 12.68 3.06 8.97
C CYS A 320 11.16 2.86 9.02
N GLY A 321 10.64 1.76 8.45
CA GLY A 321 9.22 1.40 8.54
C GLY A 321 8.74 1.20 9.98
N PRO A 322 9.28 0.22 10.74
CA PRO A 322 8.93 0.01 12.15
C PRO A 322 9.11 1.25 13.03
N ALA A 323 10.13 2.07 12.81
CA ALA A 323 10.34 3.31 13.56
C ALA A 323 9.29 4.38 13.24
N THR A 324 8.96 4.54 11.96
CA THR A 324 7.89 5.45 11.51
C THR A 324 6.56 5.02 12.11
N PHE A 325 6.23 3.72 12.02
CA PHE A 325 4.97 3.20 12.55
C PHE A 325 4.90 3.31 14.07
N GLN A 326 5.99 3.02 14.78
CA GLN A 326 6.08 3.23 16.23
C GLN A 326 5.72 4.67 16.63
N SER A 327 6.22 5.67 15.89
CA SER A 327 5.89 7.07 16.17
C SER A 327 4.40 7.36 15.96
N ILE A 328 3.82 6.82 14.88
CA ILE A 328 2.40 6.96 14.51
C ILE A 328 1.49 6.32 15.57
N ASP A 329 1.80 5.10 15.97
CA ASP A 329 1.08 4.33 16.98
C ASP A 329 1.14 4.98 18.36
N TRP A 330 2.34 5.34 18.84
CA TRP A 330 2.49 5.99 20.15
C TRP A 330 1.71 7.31 20.24
N ALA A 331 1.57 8.03 19.14
CA ALA A 331 0.79 9.26 19.11
C ALA A 331 -0.73 9.03 19.09
N ASP A 332 -1.21 7.85 18.67
CA ASP A 332 -2.63 7.49 18.64
C ASP A 332 -3.17 7.25 20.05
N ASP A 333 -2.54 6.35 20.80
CA ASP A 333 -3.09 5.84 22.06
C ASP A 333 -2.09 5.80 23.23
N LYS A 334 -0.85 6.27 22.99
CA LYS A 334 0.25 6.29 23.97
C LYS A 334 0.69 4.90 24.44
N GLN A 335 0.33 3.84 23.72
CA GLN A 335 0.98 2.55 23.88
C GLN A 335 2.46 2.68 23.50
N LYS A 336 3.27 1.73 24.00
CA LYS A 336 4.73 1.76 23.87
C LYS A 336 5.24 0.50 23.19
N ASP A 337 4.58 0.11 22.12
CA ASP A 337 5.03 -1.01 21.31
C ASP A 337 6.43 -0.74 20.75
N THR A 338 7.24 -1.79 20.70
CA THR A 338 8.65 -1.69 20.27
C THR A 338 8.76 -1.81 18.75
N GLN A 339 9.85 -1.31 18.17
CA GLN A 339 10.11 -1.50 16.74
C GLN A 339 10.23 -2.98 16.36
N ALA A 340 10.69 -3.83 17.29
CA ALA A 340 10.71 -5.27 17.08
C ALA A 340 9.30 -5.89 16.98
N SER A 341 8.35 -5.41 17.80
CA SER A 341 6.94 -5.79 17.70
C SER A 341 6.36 -5.36 16.36
N TRP A 342 6.56 -4.09 16.00
CA TRP A 342 6.07 -3.55 14.73
C TRP A 342 6.72 -4.20 13.51
N ALA A 343 8.01 -4.53 13.55
CA ALA A 343 8.66 -5.26 12.48
C ALA A 343 7.97 -6.61 12.19
N LYS A 344 7.46 -7.29 13.22
CA LYS A 344 6.70 -8.53 13.04
C LYS A 344 5.33 -8.27 12.39
N ASP A 345 4.58 -7.31 12.89
CA ASP A 345 3.23 -6.99 12.40
C ASP A 345 3.25 -6.39 10.97
N LEU A 346 4.29 -5.62 10.63
CA LEU A 346 4.50 -5.05 9.30
C LEU A 346 5.08 -6.05 8.29
N GLY A 347 5.57 -7.21 8.76
CA GLY A 347 6.30 -8.17 7.93
C GLY A 347 7.66 -7.65 7.46
N SER A 348 8.29 -6.75 8.23
CA SER A 348 9.58 -6.15 7.88
C SER A 348 10.70 -7.19 7.80
N THR A 349 11.44 -7.22 6.70
CA THR A 349 12.61 -8.07 6.51
C THR A 349 13.89 -7.23 6.54
N SER A 350 15.05 -7.84 6.27
CA SER A 350 16.28 -7.09 6.01
C SER A 350 16.20 -6.21 4.75
N SER A 351 15.25 -6.51 3.87
CA SER A 351 14.98 -5.75 2.65
C SER A 351 13.95 -4.62 2.86
N GLY A 352 13.57 -4.36 4.11
CA GLY A 352 12.68 -3.27 4.48
C GLY A 352 11.21 -3.65 4.68
N THR A 353 10.35 -2.63 4.62
CA THR A 353 8.89 -2.74 4.80
C THR A 353 8.17 -2.25 3.55
N GLY A 354 7.09 -2.91 3.13
CA GLY A 354 6.23 -2.41 2.06
C GLY A 354 5.22 -1.35 2.55
N ILE A 355 4.95 -0.33 1.74
CA ILE A 355 4.01 0.75 2.11
C ILE A 355 2.58 0.24 2.32
N SER A 356 2.16 -0.78 1.57
CA SER A 356 0.84 -1.40 1.74
C SER A 356 0.71 -2.05 3.14
N SER A 357 1.80 -2.59 3.70
CA SER A 357 1.81 -3.06 5.10
C SER A 357 1.71 -1.91 6.10
N MET A 358 2.42 -0.80 5.86
CA MET A 358 2.33 0.40 6.72
C MET A 358 0.90 0.92 6.78
N VAL A 359 0.26 1.12 5.62
CA VAL A 359 -1.12 1.60 5.51
C VAL A 359 -2.12 0.61 6.12
N LYS A 360 -1.96 -0.69 5.84
CA LYS A 360 -2.79 -1.75 6.44
C LYS A 360 -2.74 -1.68 7.97
N GLN A 361 -1.55 -1.62 8.57
CA GLN A 361 -1.43 -1.59 10.01
C GLN A 361 -1.97 -0.29 10.60
N THR A 362 -1.85 0.86 9.91
CA THR A 362 -2.48 2.11 10.37
C THR A 362 -3.98 1.93 10.50
N ASN A 363 -4.64 1.40 9.47
CA ASN A 363 -6.09 1.16 9.49
C ASN A 363 -6.51 0.09 10.52
N LEU A 364 -5.65 -0.87 10.84
CA LEU A 364 -6.00 -1.98 11.75
C LEU A 364 -5.68 -1.70 13.22
N LYS A 365 -4.66 -0.88 13.50
CA LYS A 365 -4.05 -0.78 14.83
C LYS A 365 -4.20 0.59 15.47
N THR A 366 -4.49 1.62 14.68
CA THR A 366 -4.67 2.98 15.20
C THR A 366 -6.11 3.44 14.98
N LYS A 367 -6.44 4.63 15.45
CA LYS A 367 -7.73 5.31 15.18
C LYS A 367 -7.56 6.47 14.21
N TRP A 368 -6.44 6.50 13.48
CA TRP A 368 -6.16 7.55 12.50
C TRP A 368 -7.11 7.46 11.30
N ASP A 369 -7.60 6.27 10.97
CA ASP A 369 -8.64 6.04 9.96
C ASP A 369 -9.99 6.67 10.35
N ILE A 370 -10.35 6.65 11.63
CA ILE A 370 -11.56 7.31 12.15
C ILE A 370 -11.41 8.84 12.02
N ALA A 371 -10.19 9.35 12.18
CA ALA A 371 -9.90 10.78 12.12
C ALA A 371 -9.88 11.31 10.67
N ALA A 372 -9.10 10.69 9.79
CA ALA A 372 -8.84 11.18 8.44
C ALA A 372 -9.45 10.33 7.31
N GLY A 373 -10.34 9.39 7.65
CA GLY A 373 -10.82 8.33 6.76
C GLY A 373 -9.77 7.24 6.53
N THR A 374 -10.19 6.11 5.96
CA THR A 374 -9.33 4.98 5.60
C THR A 374 -8.03 5.45 4.96
N TYR A 375 -6.88 5.05 5.52
CA TYR A 375 -5.59 5.32 4.92
C TYR A 375 -5.45 4.57 3.61
N ILE A 376 -4.88 5.24 2.61
CA ILE A 376 -4.62 4.69 1.29
C ILE A 376 -3.15 4.87 0.92
N VAL A 377 -2.67 4.02 0.01
CA VAL A 377 -1.44 4.29 -0.73
C VAL A 377 -1.80 5.15 -1.93
N GLN A 378 -1.24 6.35 -2.02
CA GLN A 378 -1.51 7.30 -3.10
C GLN A 378 -0.23 7.58 -3.88
N ASN A 379 -0.22 7.28 -5.18
CA ASN A 379 0.85 7.69 -6.08
C ASN A 379 0.76 9.20 -6.36
N VAL A 380 1.89 9.88 -6.39
CA VAL A 380 1.97 11.35 -6.53
C VAL A 380 2.64 11.78 -7.84
N SER A 381 2.88 10.86 -8.77
CA SER A 381 3.60 11.14 -10.02
C SER A 381 2.95 12.22 -10.90
N GLY A 382 1.62 12.35 -10.86
CA GLY A 382 0.87 13.39 -11.57
C GLY A 382 0.68 14.70 -10.81
N TRP A 383 1.24 14.81 -9.60
CA TRP A 383 1.05 15.98 -8.74
C TRP A 383 2.11 17.05 -9.00
N ASN A 384 1.96 18.19 -8.32
CA ASN A 384 2.99 19.20 -8.19
C ASN A 384 3.20 19.54 -6.70
N SER A 385 4.24 20.31 -6.38
CA SER A 385 4.56 20.66 -4.99
C SER A 385 3.45 21.42 -4.26
N GLN A 386 2.62 22.19 -4.98
CA GLN A 386 1.52 22.96 -4.42
C GLN A 386 0.39 22.02 -3.99
N LYS A 387 -0.01 21.08 -4.86
CA LYS A 387 -0.96 20.02 -4.52
C LYS A 387 -0.44 19.17 -3.36
N PHE A 388 0.83 18.79 -3.40
CA PHE A 388 1.46 18.02 -2.33
C PHE A 388 1.35 18.73 -0.97
N LEU A 389 1.66 20.02 -0.90
CA LEU A 389 1.48 20.82 0.32
C LEU A 389 0.00 21.01 0.71
N ALA A 390 -0.90 21.21 -0.26
CA ALA A 390 -2.34 21.36 0.00
C ALA A 390 -2.96 20.08 0.58
N VAL A 391 -2.52 18.91 0.11
CA VAL A 391 -2.91 17.61 0.67
C VAL A 391 -2.45 17.49 2.12
N HIS A 392 -1.21 17.89 2.43
CA HIS A 392 -0.73 17.96 3.81
C HIS A 392 -1.57 18.91 4.66
N GLN A 393 -1.88 20.11 4.14
CA GLN A 393 -2.74 21.06 4.85
C GLN A 393 -4.13 20.49 5.15
N LYS A 394 -4.75 19.81 4.18
CA LYS A 394 -6.07 19.21 4.36
C LYS A 394 -6.04 18.07 5.38
N HIS A 395 -5.04 17.19 5.28
CA HIS A 395 -4.94 15.99 6.11
C HIS A 395 -4.47 16.26 7.55
N LEU A 396 -3.61 17.27 7.76
CA LEU A 396 -3.04 17.63 9.07
C LEU A 396 -3.68 18.87 9.71
N GLY A 397 -4.53 19.60 8.99
CA GLY A 397 -5.06 20.89 9.42
C GLY A 397 -6.56 20.90 9.70
N ASP A 398 -7.26 19.80 9.43
CA ASP A 398 -8.69 19.71 9.66
C ASP A 398 -9.03 19.53 11.16
N ALA A 399 -10.31 19.23 11.45
CA ALA A 399 -10.76 19.05 12.83
C ALA A 399 -10.28 17.73 13.47
N ALA A 400 -9.73 16.81 12.68
CA ALA A 400 -9.32 15.47 13.10
C ALA A 400 -7.98 15.11 12.43
N PRO A 401 -6.90 15.85 12.74
CA PRO A 401 -5.64 15.75 12.02
C PRO A 401 -4.99 14.39 12.24
N ALA A 402 -4.42 13.83 11.18
CA ALA A 402 -3.74 12.53 11.22
C ALA A 402 -2.37 12.60 10.51
N PRO A 403 -1.40 11.76 10.90
CA PRO A 403 -0.06 11.79 10.30
C PRO A 403 -0.01 11.19 8.90
N VAL A 404 0.91 11.69 8.07
CA VAL A 404 1.21 11.12 6.75
C VAL A 404 2.39 10.15 6.87
N ILE A 405 2.31 9.01 6.21
CA ILE A 405 3.45 8.11 5.97
C ILE A 405 4.17 8.62 4.72
N GLU A 406 5.26 9.34 4.94
CA GLU A 406 6.08 9.88 3.85
C GLU A 406 7.01 8.79 3.34
N HIS A 407 7.04 8.59 2.02
CA HIS A 407 7.88 7.59 1.37
C HIS A 407 8.80 8.30 0.35
N VAL A 408 10.03 8.53 0.77
CA VAL A 408 10.97 9.42 0.08
C VAL A 408 12.23 8.68 -0.32
N GLN A 409 13.03 9.25 -1.23
CA GLN A 409 14.43 8.88 -1.41
C GLN A 409 15.31 9.83 -0.61
N LEU A 410 16.13 9.32 0.31
CA LEU A 410 17.00 10.15 1.15
C LEU A 410 18.25 10.60 0.39
N LEU A 411 18.10 11.65 -0.43
CA LEU A 411 19.19 12.27 -1.17
C LEU A 411 19.59 13.63 -0.58
N LYS A 412 20.89 13.92 -0.53
CA LYS A 412 21.45 15.17 0.01
C LYS A 412 20.90 16.42 -0.67
N ARG A 413 20.60 16.31 -1.96
CA ARG A 413 20.02 17.40 -2.76
C ARG A 413 18.64 17.85 -2.24
N TYR A 414 17.91 16.97 -1.55
CA TYR A 414 16.61 17.27 -0.94
C TYR A 414 16.71 17.44 0.58
N PHE A 415 17.65 16.72 1.20
CA PHE A 415 17.87 16.70 2.64
C PHE A 415 19.33 17.09 2.96
N PRO A 416 19.66 18.39 2.99
CA PRO A 416 21.04 18.86 3.14
C PRO A 416 21.67 18.56 4.51
N TYR A 417 20.87 18.05 5.46
CA TYR A 417 21.39 17.57 6.74
C TYR A 417 22.07 16.19 6.64
N LEU A 418 21.89 15.45 5.53
CA LEU A 418 22.56 14.17 5.28
C LEU A 418 24.03 14.38 4.88
N ALA A 419 24.92 13.52 5.34
CA ALA A 419 26.30 13.47 4.86
C ALA A 419 26.41 12.67 3.55
N PHE A 420 25.56 11.66 3.37
CA PHE A 420 25.55 10.71 2.25
C PHE A 420 24.15 10.58 1.64
N ASN A 421 24.09 10.13 0.38
CA ASN A 421 22.84 9.65 -0.21
C ASN A 421 22.51 8.24 0.31
N HIS A 422 21.23 7.94 0.49
CA HIS A 422 20.72 6.66 0.98
C HIS A 422 19.59 6.13 0.10
N SER A 423 19.12 4.91 0.40
CA SER A 423 17.99 4.26 -0.28
C SER A 423 16.69 5.03 -0.06
N GLY A 424 15.56 4.45 -0.50
CA GLY A 424 14.27 4.96 -0.07
C GLY A 424 14.12 4.89 1.45
N HIS A 425 13.07 5.53 1.96
CA HIS A 425 12.92 5.78 3.38
C HIS A 425 11.47 6.08 3.75
N TYR A 426 11.08 5.65 4.95
CA TYR A 426 9.85 6.09 5.59
C TYR A 426 10.15 7.08 6.70
N GLN A 427 9.38 8.15 6.73
CA GLN A 427 9.38 9.14 7.81
C GLN A 427 7.94 9.61 8.09
N VAL A 428 7.72 10.25 9.23
CA VAL A 428 6.37 10.72 9.59
C VAL A 428 6.17 12.14 9.11
N GLY A 429 5.19 12.41 8.27
CA GLY A 429 4.66 13.74 8.00
C GLY A 429 3.72 14.16 9.14
N ARG A 430 4.15 15.11 9.97
CA ARG A 430 3.46 15.49 11.23
C ARG A 430 3.04 16.95 11.29
N GLY A 431 3.17 17.69 10.20
CA GLY A 431 2.68 19.06 10.14
C GLY A 431 3.01 19.80 8.86
N TYR A 432 2.60 21.05 8.79
CA TYR A 432 2.86 21.95 7.67
C TYR A 432 2.94 23.41 8.13
N ASP A 433 3.55 24.24 7.30
CA ASP A 433 3.55 25.70 7.42
C ASP A 433 3.39 26.32 6.03
N MET A 434 2.21 26.90 5.77
CA MET A 434 1.87 27.50 4.49
C MET A 434 2.66 28.77 4.19
N LYS A 435 3.09 29.50 5.24
CA LYS A 435 3.86 30.73 5.06
C LYS A 435 5.27 30.41 4.58
N ASN A 436 5.87 29.38 5.18
CA ASN A 436 7.22 28.96 4.83
C ASN A 436 7.25 27.92 3.69
N GLY A 437 6.09 27.37 3.29
CA GLY A 437 5.99 26.34 2.27
C GLY A 437 6.70 25.05 2.68
N THR A 438 6.62 24.67 3.95
CA THR A 438 7.34 23.51 4.51
C THR A 438 6.41 22.45 5.07
N ILE A 439 6.86 21.20 5.03
CA ILE A 439 6.24 20.06 5.69
C ILE A 439 7.10 19.70 6.90
N GLY A 440 6.45 19.56 8.05
CA GLY A 440 7.06 19.10 9.29
C GLY A 440 7.14 17.58 9.30
N ILE A 441 8.32 17.05 9.57
CA ILE A 441 8.55 15.60 9.64
C ILE A 441 9.13 15.16 10.99
N PHE A 442 9.05 13.87 11.27
CA PHE A 442 10.00 13.17 12.14
C PHE A 442 10.91 12.28 11.30
N GLU A 443 12.19 12.66 11.22
CA GLU A 443 13.26 11.85 10.65
C GLU A 443 13.64 10.76 11.65
N VAL A 444 13.49 9.50 11.27
CA VAL A 444 13.76 8.34 12.15
C VAL A 444 15.17 7.80 11.96
N PHE A 445 15.81 8.05 10.81
CA PHE A 445 17.16 7.65 10.49
C PHE A 445 18.18 8.57 11.16
N ASN A 446 19.08 7.97 11.93
CA ASN A 446 20.27 8.64 12.45
C ASN A 446 21.50 8.12 11.70
N GLU A 447 21.97 8.87 10.70
CA GLU A 447 23.06 8.46 9.83
C GLU A 447 24.34 8.14 10.62
N ARG A 448 24.68 8.91 11.66
CA ARG A 448 25.82 8.67 12.55
C ARG A 448 25.77 7.31 13.24
N ARG A 449 24.57 6.78 13.51
CA ARG A 449 24.37 5.48 14.17
C ARG A 449 24.83 4.32 13.28
N PHE A 450 24.70 4.45 11.97
CA PHE A 450 24.97 3.39 11.00
C PHE A 450 26.20 3.65 10.13
N ASN A 451 26.69 4.90 10.12
CA ASN A 451 27.92 5.32 9.48
C ASN A 451 28.72 6.20 10.44
N SER A 452 29.93 5.78 10.81
CA SER A 452 30.79 6.58 11.71
C SER A 452 31.14 7.95 11.14
N ARG A 453 31.01 8.17 9.82
CA ARG A 453 31.19 9.46 9.13
C ARG A 453 29.89 10.25 8.93
N GLY A 454 28.73 9.68 9.27
CA GLY A 454 27.41 10.26 9.06
C GLY A 454 27.06 11.38 10.04
N ASN A 455 26.07 12.22 9.72
CA ASN A 455 25.56 13.26 10.61
C ASN A 455 24.54 12.72 11.64
N THR A 456 24.28 13.47 12.71
CA THR A 456 23.13 13.19 13.59
C THR A 456 21.87 13.77 12.95
N THR A 457 21.09 12.92 12.28
CA THR A 457 20.04 13.36 11.36
C THR A 457 18.61 13.24 11.93
N ASN A 458 18.38 12.31 12.84
CA ASN A 458 17.09 12.01 13.45
C ASN A 458 16.43 13.20 14.18
N GLY A 459 15.12 13.11 14.35
CA GLY A 459 14.30 14.06 15.10
C GLY A 459 13.43 14.97 14.20
N PRO A 460 12.79 15.99 14.80
CA PRO A 460 11.89 16.88 14.06
C PRO A 460 12.65 17.75 13.07
N LYS A 461 12.13 17.83 11.83
CA LYS A 461 12.60 18.76 10.79
C LYS A 461 11.41 19.48 10.15
N ASN A 462 11.69 20.61 9.51
CA ASN A 462 10.78 21.26 8.56
C ASN A 462 11.50 21.31 7.22
N ILE A 463 10.92 20.66 6.21
CA ILE A 463 11.52 20.51 4.89
C ILE A 463 10.67 21.28 3.88
N PRO A 464 11.26 22.03 2.93
CA PRO A 464 10.49 22.65 1.85
C PRO A 464 9.61 21.62 1.15
N ALA A 465 8.33 21.94 0.93
CA ALA A 465 7.37 21.02 0.33
C ALA A 465 7.81 20.58 -1.08
N SER A 466 8.49 21.46 -1.83
CA SER A 466 9.10 21.12 -3.11
C SER A 466 10.23 20.09 -2.98
N ALA A 467 11.04 20.18 -1.92
CA ALA A 467 12.12 19.21 -1.66
C ALA A 467 11.54 17.85 -1.24
N MET A 468 10.54 17.85 -0.35
CA MET A 468 9.79 16.64 0.03
C MET A 468 9.16 15.96 -1.18
N PHE A 469 8.39 16.72 -1.97
CA PHE A 469 7.74 16.20 -3.15
C PHE A 469 8.75 15.60 -4.15
N ASN A 470 9.84 16.31 -4.43
CA ASN A 470 10.88 15.79 -5.33
C ASN A 470 11.62 14.57 -4.76
N ALA A 471 11.75 14.47 -3.44
CA ALA A 471 12.29 13.28 -2.79
C ALA A 471 11.33 12.09 -2.91
N THR A 472 10.03 12.30 -2.78
CA THR A 472 9.00 11.28 -3.06
C THR A 472 9.03 10.85 -4.52
N LEU A 473 9.13 11.78 -5.47
CA LEU A 473 9.25 11.45 -6.90
C LEU A 473 10.54 10.69 -7.26
N ALA A 474 11.60 10.87 -6.48
CA ALA A 474 12.86 10.15 -6.65
C ALA A 474 12.82 8.73 -6.07
N ASN A 475 11.89 8.45 -5.14
CA ASN A 475 11.62 7.07 -4.71
C ASN A 475 10.94 6.33 -5.87
N SER A 476 11.32 5.08 -6.13
CA SER A 476 10.82 4.33 -7.28
C SER A 476 9.31 4.00 -7.22
N PHE A 477 8.70 3.97 -6.02
CA PHE A 477 7.26 3.84 -5.87
C PHE A 477 6.49 5.14 -6.11
N LYS A 478 7.10 6.31 -5.85
CA LYS A 478 6.50 7.64 -6.02
C LYS A 478 5.14 7.79 -5.32
N ASN A 479 5.00 7.27 -4.11
CA ASN A 479 3.74 7.27 -3.38
C ASN A 479 3.89 7.75 -1.93
N ILE A 480 2.78 7.92 -1.23
CA ILE A 480 2.68 8.24 0.21
C ILE A 480 1.50 7.46 0.80
N GLY A 481 1.47 7.31 2.12
CA GLY A 481 0.35 6.72 2.85
C GLY A 481 -0.40 7.78 3.63
N LEU A 482 -1.69 7.98 3.35
CA LEU A 482 -2.52 8.96 4.07
C LEU A 482 -3.99 8.63 4.10
#